data_AF-A0A7C3LKG7-F1
#
_entry.id   AF-A0A7C3LKG7-F1
#
_cell.length_a   1.000
_cell.length_b   1.000
_cell.length_c   1.000
_cell.angle_alpha   90.00
_cell.angle_beta   90.00
_cell.angle_gamma   90.00
#
_symmetry.space_group_name_H-M   'P 1'
#
loop_
_entity.id
_entity.type
_entity.pdbx_description
1 polymer ?
#
loop_
_entity_poly.entity_id
_entity_poly.type
_entity_poly.pdbx_seq_one_letter_code
_entity_poly.pdbx_strand_id
1 'polypeptide(L)'
;MQKTKFLVSRLVLVTFVAACAPQPSDFTKSEPVKALEDYRMPTDVPESSDLTATAEFKMASSIPPADCPVTLPPEPGFKAPEPYFADAPWPDIFWYGEEHLWTALQTNGVWEGLPHDQHGYGQKIMWWSSLYTLKDELEPALVVFGKRLDAQAPPLEFDGATNASAKDIGDAMLTGVNFPTAGCWEVTGQYKKSGLTFVVWIAP
;
A
#
# COMPACT_ATOMS: atom_id res chain seq x y z
N MET A 1 26.61 41.56 -42.64
CA MET A 1 27.94 41.06 -43.07
C MET A 1 28.95 41.30 -41.96
N GLN A 2 29.34 40.28 -41.20
CA GLN A 2 30.73 40.15 -40.72
C GLN A 2 30.93 38.77 -40.08
N LYS A 3 31.86 38.03 -40.70
CA LYS A 3 32.36 36.72 -40.28
C LYS A 3 33.69 36.95 -39.54
N THR A 4 33.86 36.38 -38.36
CA THR A 4 35.17 36.22 -37.71
C THR A 4 35.04 35.08 -36.70
N LYS A 5 35.23 33.81 -37.09
CA LYS A 5 36.49 33.03 -36.97
C LYS A 5 37.25 33.32 -35.68
N PHE A 6 37.15 32.41 -34.71
CA PHE A 6 38.15 32.25 -33.65
C PHE A 6 38.69 30.83 -33.63
N LEU A 7 40.00 30.80 -33.38
CA LEU A 7 40.96 29.72 -33.52
C LEU A 7 40.65 28.50 -32.65
N VAL A 8 40.85 27.33 -33.26
CA VAL A 8 41.01 26.04 -32.60
C VAL A 8 42.40 26.02 -31.94
N SER A 9 42.46 25.85 -30.61
CA SER A 9 43.69 25.47 -29.91
C SER A 9 43.51 24.06 -29.36
N ARG A 10 44.25 23.12 -29.98
CA ARG A 10 44.34 21.72 -29.56
C ARG A 10 45.36 21.60 -28.45
N LEU A 11 44.93 21.27 -27.24
CA LEU A 11 45.81 20.73 -26.21
C LEU A 11 45.57 19.21 -26.16
N VAL A 12 46.54 18.47 -26.67
CA VAL A 12 46.59 17.00 -26.63
C VAL A 12 47.13 16.61 -25.26
N LEU A 13 46.27 16.07 -24.39
CA LEU A 13 46.70 15.41 -23.17
C LEU A 13 46.84 13.92 -23.47
N VAL A 14 48.08 13.46 -23.65
CA VAL A 14 48.44 12.04 -23.66
C VAL A 14 48.58 11.61 -22.21
N THR A 15 47.66 10.79 -21.71
CA THR A 15 47.82 10.06 -20.46
C THR A 15 47.82 8.56 -20.74
N PHE A 16 48.88 7.93 -20.25
CA PHE A 16 49.25 6.53 -20.43
C PHE A 16 48.13 5.57 -20.04
N VAL A 17 47.77 4.69 -20.97
CA VAL A 17 47.01 3.47 -20.69
C VAL A 17 47.98 2.49 -20.03
N ALA A 18 47.91 2.37 -18.71
CA ALA A 18 48.53 1.25 -18.01
C ALA A 18 47.74 -0.02 -18.37
N ALA A 19 48.32 -0.85 -19.23
CA ALA A 19 47.79 -2.17 -19.56
C ALA A 19 47.79 -3.04 -18.28
N CYS A 20 46.61 -3.28 -17.70
CA CYS A 20 46.42 -4.40 -16.80
C CYS A 20 46.48 -5.68 -17.63
N ALA A 21 47.57 -6.43 -17.48
CA ALA A 21 47.63 -7.81 -17.95
C ALA A 21 46.57 -8.65 -17.22
N PRO A 22 45.87 -9.57 -17.91
CA PRO A 22 44.96 -10.50 -17.24
C PRO A 22 45.79 -11.43 -16.34
N GLN A 23 45.49 -11.39 -15.05
CA GLN A 23 46.00 -12.40 -14.11
C GLN A 23 45.40 -13.76 -14.47
N PRO A 24 46.17 -14.87 -14.39
CA PRO A 24 45.61 -16.20 -14.47
C PRO A 24 44.61 -16.38 -13.33
N SER A 25 43.39 -16.78 -13.66
CA SER A 25 42.36 -17.13 -12.71
C SER A 25 42.85 -18.27 -11.81
N ASP A 26 43.09 -17.98 -10.54
CA ASP A 26 43.28 -18.98 -9.49
C ASP A 26 41.94 -19.70 -9.24
N PHE A 27 41.65 -20.68 -10.09
CA PHE A 27 40.51 -21.58 -9.99
C PHE A 27 40.79 -22.69 -8.98
N THR A 28 41.17 -22.33 -7.74
CA THR A 28 41.36 -23.31 -6.66
C THR A 28 41.18 -22.67 -5.29
N LYS A 29 39.93 -22.33 -4.96
CA LYS A 29 39.45 -22.31 -3.58
C LYS A 29 37.95 -22.59 -3.60
N SER A 30 37.60 -23.86 -3.61
CA SER A 30 36.24 -24.29 -3.29
C SER A 30 35.94 -23.87 -1.86
N GLU A 31 34.93 -23.03 -1.67
CA GLU A 31 34.30 -22.89 -0.36
C GLU A 31 33.90 -24.28 0.15
N PRO A 32 34.06 -24.59 1.45
CA PRO A 32 33.55 -25.83 2.00
C PRO A 32 32.05 -25.88 1.75
N VAL A 33 31.61 -26.88 0.99
CA VAL A 33 30.19 -27.19 0.79
C VAL A 33 29.58 -27.40 2.17
N LYS A 34 28.69 -26.49 2.59
CA LYS A 34 27.92 -26.66 3.83
C LYS A 34 27.28 -28.04 3.81
N ALA A 35 27.48 -28.80 4.88
CA ALA A 35 26.87 -30.12 5.02
C ALA A 35 25.34 -29.98 4.91
N LEU A 36 24.68 -31.00 4.37
CA LEU A 36 23.22 -31.03 4.23
C LEU A 36 22.50 -30.82 5.58
N GLU A 37 23.17 -31.10 6.70
CA GLU A 37 22.68 -30.87 8.06
C GLU A 37 22.54 -29.38 8.42
N ASP A 38 23.30 -28.47 7.80
CA ASP A 38 23.15 -27.01 7.98
C ASP A 38 21.89 -26.45 7.30
N TYR A 39 21.25 -27.23 6.42
CA TYR A 39 19.94 -26.91 5.82
C TYR A 39 18.77 -27.53 6.58
N ARG A 40 19.03 -28.22 7.70
CA ARG A 40 17.97 -28.77 8.54
C ARG A 40 17.31 -27.61 9.29
N MET A 41 16.13 -27.22 8.81
CA MET A 41 15.21 -26.36 9.56
C MET A 41 15.10 -26.89 11.01
N PRO A 42 15.32 -26.04 12.03
CA PRO A 42 15.03 -26.40 13.41
C PRO A 42 13.65 -27.04 13.51
N THR A 43 13.59 -28.28 14.02
CA THR A 43 12.35 -29.07 14.11
C THR A 43 11.68 -28.87 15.47
N ASP A 44 11.91 -27.72 16.11
CA ASP A 44 11.23 -27.32 17.33
C ASP A 44 9.81 -26.92 16.93
N VAL A 45 8.95 -27.93 16.76
CA VAL A 45 7.51 -27.75 16.62
C VAL A 45 7.04 -27.13 17.93
N PRO A 46 6.40 -25.94 17.90
CA PRO A 46 5.89 -25.32 19.11
C PRO A 46 4.95 -26.29 19.83
N GLU A 47 5.06 -26.35 21.16
CA GLU A 47 4.20 -27.20 21.96
C GLU A 47 2.72 -26.85 21.68
N SER A 48 1.84 -27.85 21.60
CA SER A 48 0.44 -27.71 21.15
C SER A 48 -0.36 -26.61 21.88
N SER A 49 0.01 -26.32 23.14
CA SER A 49 -0.56 -25.23 23.93
C SER A 49 -0.22 -23.84 23.39
N ASP A 50 0.98 -23.63 22.85
CA ASP A 50 1.43 -22.34 22.32
C ASP A 50 0.75 -22.00 20.99
N LEU A 51 0.47 -22.99 20.15
CA LEU A 51 -0.28 -22.79 18.91
C LEU A 51 -1.73 -22.37 19.18
N THR A 52 -2.34 -22.96 20.21
CA THR A 52 -3.72 -22.64 20.60
C THR A 52 -3.80 -21.23 21.18
N ALA A 53 -2.91 -20.87 22.10
CA ALA A 53 -2.86 -19.53 22.69
C ALA A 53 -2.54 -18.44 21.65
N THR A 54 -1.65 -18.73 20.68
CA THR A 54 -1.33 -17.78 19.60
C THR A 54 -2.51 -17.57 18.66
N ALA A 55 -3.24 -18.63 18.31
CA ALA A 55 -4.44 -18.53 17.48
C ALA A 55 -5.56 -17.75 18.19
N GLU A 56 -5.79 -18.03 19.47
CA GLU A 56 -6.75 -17.29 20.29
C GLU A 56 -6.39 -15.81 20.41
N PHE A 57 -5.11 -15.49 20.64
CA PHE A 57 -4.64 -14.11 20.70
C PHE A 57 -4.83 -13.39 19.36
N LYS A 58 -4.47 -14.03 18.24
CA LYS A 58 -4.64 -13.46 16.91
C LYS A 58 -6.11 -13.17 16.57
N MET A 59 -7.01 -14.08 16.93
CA MET A 59 -8.44 -13.86 16.74
C MET A 59 -8.98 -12.76 17.66
N ALA A 60 -8.52 -12.69 18.92
CA ALA A 60 -8.93 -11.63 19.82
C ALA A 60 -8.46 -10.24 19.33
N SER A 61 -7.28 -10.15 18.73
CA SER A 61 -6.74 -8.89 18.20
C SER A 61 -7.39 -8.42 16.89
N SER A 62 -8.06 -9.31 16.16
CA SER A 62 -8.80 -8.94 14.94
C SER A 62 -10.23 -8.46 15.19
N ILE A 63 -10.73 -8.58 16.42
CA ILE A 63 -12.05 -8.08 16.80
C ILE A 63 -11.93 -6.62 17.25
N PRO A 64 -12.63 -5.67 16.61
CA PRO A 64 -12.66 -4.29 17.09
C PRO A 64 -13.20 -4.20 18.51
N PRO A 65 -12.59 -3.40 19.39
CA PRO A 65 -13.16 -3.15 20.71
C PRO A 65 -14.46 -2.33 20.55
N ALA A 66 -15.37 -2.44 21.53
CA ALA A 66 -16.70 -1.84 21.45
C ALA A 66 -16.69 -0.30 21.37
N ASP A 67 -15.60 0.34 21.76
CA ASP A 67 -15.37 1.77 21.68
C ASP A 67 -14.76 2.23 20.35
N CYS A 68 -14.43 1.31 19.45
CA CYS A 68 -14.07 1.63 18.08
C CYS A 68 -15.32 1.63 17.18
N PRO A 69 -15.82 2.78 16.73
CA PRO A 69 -17.04 2.87 15.94
C PRO A 69 -16.77 2.55 14.46
N VAL A 70 -16.33 1.33 14.17
CA VAL A 70 -16.03 0.89 12.79
C VAL A 70 -17.23 1.09 11.88
N THR A 71 -16.97 1.48 10.63
CA THR A 71 -18.03 1.71 9.64
C THR A 71 -18.56 0.38 9.14
N LEU A 72 -19.85 0.15 9.37
CA LEU A 72 -20.60 -1.01 8.91
C LEU A 72 -21.54 -0.63 7.76
N PRO A 73 -22.06 -1.61 6.98
CA PRO A 73 -23.02 -1.34 5.92
C PRO A 73 -24.25 -0.56 6.43
N PRO A 74 -24.57 0.62 5.86
CA PRO A 74 -25.79 1.33 6.21
C PRO A 74 -27.01 0.68 5.56
N GLU A 75 -28.20 0.96 6.11
CA GLU A 75 -29.48 0.49 5.59
C GLU A 75 -30.40 1.71 5.28
N PRO A 76 -30.71 2.01 4.00
CA PRO A 76 -30.23 1.33 2.80
C PRO A 76 -28.76 1.65 2.47
N GLY A 77 -28.06 0.70 1.85
CA GLY A 77 -26.70 0.88 1.34
C GLY A 77 -26.61 1.83 0.14
N PHE A 78 -25.45 2.46 -0.05
CA PHE A 78 -25.17 3.25 -1.24
C PHE A 78 -25.10 2.35 -2.49
N LYS A 79 -25.65 2.83 -3.60
CA LYS A 79 -25.57 2.19 -4.91
C LYS A 79 -24.78 3.08 -5.86
N ALA A 80 -23.70 2.56 -6.42
CA ALA A 80 -22.88 3.33 -7.35
C ALA A 80 -23.67 3.66 -8.63
N PRO A 81 -23.48 4.85 -9.23
CA PRO A 81 -24.10 5.20 -10.49
C PRO A 81 -23.45 4.45 -11.67
N GLU A 82 -24.18 4.35 -12.78
CA GLU A 82 -23.59 3.93 -14.06
C GLU A 82 -22.36 4.80 -14.42
N PRO A 83 -21.30 4.23 -15.01
CA PRO A 83 -21.21 2.87 -15.57
C PRO A 83 -20.74 1.79 -14.57
N TYR A 84 -20.69 2.11 -13.28
CA TYR A 84 -20.25 1.16 -12.25
C TYR A 84 -21.39 0.21 -11.88
N PHE A 85 -21.02 -0.99 -11.42
CA PHE A 85 -22.01 -1.89 -10.83
C PHE A 85 -22.61 -1.26 -9.57
N ALA A 86 -23.94 -1.29 -9.48
CA ALA A 86 -24.67 -0.72 -8.36
C ALA A 86 -24.23 -1.31 -7.00
N ASP A 87 -23.71 -2.54 -6.99
CA ASP A 87 -23.22 -3.25 -5.82
C ASP A 87 -21.71 -3.52 -5.92
N ALA A 88 -21.05 -3.63 -4.77
CA ALA A 88 -19.63 -3.91 -4.70
C ALA A 88 -19.32 -5.31 -5.28
N PRO A 89 -18.23 -5.46 -6.07
CA PRO A 89 -18.03 -6.64 -6.92
C PRO A 89 -17.54 -7.89 -6.18
N TRP A 90 -17.08 -7.77 -4.93
CA TRP A 90 -16.48 -8.87 -4.18
C TRP A 90 -17.28 -9.23 -2.92
N PRO A 91 -17.16 -10.49 -2.42
CA PRO A 91 -17.75 -10.88 -1.15
C PRO A 91 -17.22 -10.05 0.01
N ASP A 92 -18.05 -9.92 1.06
CA ASP A 92 -17.70 -9.29 2.33
C ASP A 92 -17.21 -7.84 2.23
N ILE A 93 -17.52 -7.16 1.13
CA ILE A 93 -17.35 -5.72 0.98
C ILE A 93 -18.65 -5.04 0.56
N PHE A 94 -18.73 -3.73 0.80
CA PHE A 94 -19.88 -2.91 0.40
C PHE A 94 -19.41 -1.53 -0.08
N TRP A 95 -20.23 -0.90 -0.93
CA TRP A 95 -20.00 0.49 -1.29
C TRP A 95 -20.38 1.42 -0.14
N TYR A 96 -19.45 2.31 0.21
CA TYR A 96 -19.67 3.34 1.22
C TYR A 96 -19.37 4.72 0.64
N GLY A 97 -20.30 5.65 0.82
CA GLY A 97 -20.18 7.04 0.39
C GLY A 97 -21.35 7.50 -0.45
N GLU A 98 -21.06 8.42 -1.37
CA GLU A 98 -22.05 9.07 -2.22
C GLU A 98 -21.54 9.17 -3.66
N GLU A 99 -22.41 9.62 -4.57
CA GLU A 99 -22.16 9.66 -6.03
C GLU A 99 -20.84 10.35 -6.42
N HIS A 100 -20.41 11.37 -5.68
CA HIS A 100 -19.22 12.13 -6.04
C HIS A 100 -17.95 11.71 -5.29
N LEU A 101 -18.03 10.77 -4.35
CA LEU A 101 -16.88 10.09 -3.74
C LEU A 101 -17.36 8.87 -2.93
N TRP A 102 -16.92 7.68 -3.31
CA TRP A 102 -17.18 6.45 -2.57
C TRP A 102 -15.98 5.52 -2.56
N THR A 103 -16.00 4.53 -1.66
CA THR A 103 -14.99 3.49 -1.52
C THR A 103 -15.63 2.12 -1.25
N ALA A 104 -14.83 1.06 -1.23
CA ALA A 104 -15.23 -0.27 -0.78
C ALA A 104 -14.65 -0.55 0.62
N LEU A 105 -15.51 -0.92 1.55
CA LEU A 105 -15.13 -1.30 2.92
C LEU A 105 -15.51 -2.74 3.20
N GLN A 106 -14.74 -3.40 4.09
CA GLN A 106 -15.12 -4.72 4.59
C GLN A 106 -16.37 -4.61 5.47
N THR A 107 -17.29 -5.57 5.37
CA THR A 107 -18.57 -5.57 6.10
C THR A 107 -18.42 -5.65 7.61
N ASN A 108 -17.27 -6.11 8.11
CA ASN A 108 -16.91 -6.16 9.53
C ASN A 108 -16.13 -4.92 10.02
N GLY A 109 -15.75 -4.00 9.11
CA GLY A 109 -14.98 -2.80 9.44
C GLY A 109 -13.52 -3.06 9.87
N VAL A 110 -12.98 -4.26 9.62
CA VAL A 110 -11.63 -4.67 10.02
C VAL A 110 -10.73 -4.73 8.79
N TRP A 111 -9.50 -4.22 8.91
CA TRP A 111 -8.41 -4.55 7.98
C TRP A 111 -7.36 -5.37 8.72
N GLU A 112 -7.18 -6.61 8.28
CA GLU A 112 -6.26 -7.59 8.86
C GLU A 112 -5.30 -8.17 7.81
N GLY A 113 -4.20 -8.76 8.26
CA GLY A 113 -3.21 -9.37 7.36
C GLY A 113 -2.51 -8.37 6.43
N LEU A 114 -2.48 -7.09 6.83
CA LEU A 114 -1.82 -6.04 6.07
C LEU A 114 -0.29 -6.23 6.10
N PRO A 115 0.43 -5.93 5.00
CA PRO A 115 1.88 -5.80 5.04
C PRO A 115 2.31 -4.84 6.16
N HIS A 116 3.31 -5.25 6.95
CA HIS A 116 3.81 -4.46 8.07
C HIS A 116 5.31 -4.27 7.94
N ASP A 117 5.76 -3.01 7.96
CA ASP A 117 7.18 -2.63 7.94
C ASP A 117 7.46 -1.44 8.86
N GLN A 118 8.60 -0.78 8.68
CA GLN A 118 9.01 0.37 9.50
C GLN A 118 8.08 1.61 9.39
N HIS A 119 7.24 1.69 8.35
CA HIS A 119 6.22 2.72 8.14
C HIS A 119 4.86 2.35 8.77
N GLY A 120 4.74 1.12 9.28
CA GLY A 120 3.52 0.59 9.87
C GLY A 120 2.77 -0.36 8.93
N TYR A 121 1.44 -0.34 8.98
CA TYR A 121 0.58 -1.26 8.24
C TYR A 121 0.18 -0.63 6.90
N GLY A 122 0.67 -1.20 5.81
CA GLY A 122 0.42 -0.73 4.45
C GLY A 122 -0.94 -1.20 3.91
N GLN A 123 -1.69 -0.28 3.31
CA GLN A 123 -2.96 -0.59 2.66
C GLN A 123 -3.09 0.17 1.32
N LYS A 124 -3.78 -0.46 0.37
CA LYS A 124 -4.26 0.19 -0.84
C LYS A 124 -5.74 0.47 -0.71
N ILE A 125 -6.12 1.74 -0.86
CA ILE A 125 -7.53 2.15 -0.85
C ILE A 125 -7.92 2.56 -2.27
N MET A 126 -8.98 1.95 -2.78
CA MET A 126 -9.61 2.37 -4.03
C MET A 126 -10.73 3.37 -3.73
N TRP A 127 -10.79 4.41 -4.55
CA TRP A 127 -11.79 5.46 -4.47
C TRP A 127 -12.39 5.67 -5.85
N TRP A 128 -13.69 5.91 -5.87
CA TRP A 128 -14.42 6.17 -7.10
C TRP A 128 -15.18 7.48 -6.97
N SER A 129 -15.51 8.08 -8.12
CA SER A 129 -16.25 9.33 -8.19
C SER A 129 -16.88 9.46 -9.57
N SER A 130 -18.13 9.92 -9.66
CA SER A 130 -18.74 10.27 -10.95
C SER A 130 -18.05 11.48 -11.62
N LEU A 131 -17.15 12.15 -10.90
CA LEU A 131 -16.36 13.27 -11.37
C LEU A 131 -14.95 12.87 -11.84
N TYR A 132 -14.58 11.59 -11.74
CA TYR A 132 -13.27 11.06 -12.12
C TYR A 132 -13.34 10.32 -13.45
N THR A 133 -12.33 10.55 -14.31
CA THR A 133 -12.12 9.80 -15.55
C THR A 133 -10.62 9.53 -15.69
N LEU A 134 -10.23 8.25 -15.83
CA LEU A 134 -8.82 7.88 -15.93
C LEU A 134 -8.12 8.58 -17.09
N LYS A 135 -8.83 8.75 -18.22
CA LYS A 135 -8.32 9.43 -19.41
C LYS A 135 -7.87 10.86 -19.14
N ASP A 136 -8.57 11.59 -18.28
CA ASP A 136 -8.33 13.02 -18.08
C ASP A 136 -7.43 13.28 -16.86
N GLU A 137 -7.32 12.31 -15.95
CA GLU A 137 -6.63 12.48 -14.66
C GLU A 137 -5.91 11.19 -14.23
N LEU A 138 -4.68 10.98 -14.72
CA LEU A 138 -3.85 9.81 -14.36
C LEU A 138 -3.34 9.87 -12.91
N GLU A 139 -3.10 11.08 -12.41
CA GLU A 139 -2.66 11.37 -11.04
C GLU A 139 -3.73 12.26 -10.38
N PRO A 140 -4.78 11.66 -9.80
CA PRO A 140 -5.89 12.42 -9.27
C PRO A 140 -5.51 13.30 -8.08
N ALA A 141 -6.11 14.49 -8.01
CA ALA A 141 -5.97 15.41 -6.88
C ALA A 141 -6.77 14.94 -5.64
N LEU A 142 -6.79 13.63 -5.40
CA LEU A 142 -7.32 13.00 -4.20
C LEU A 142 -6.26 13.10 -3.09
N VAL A 143 -6.69 13.49 -1.90
CA VAL A 143 -5.87 13.46 -0.69
C VAL A 143 -6.54 12.61 0.37
N VAL A 144 -5.73 11.83 1.10
CA VAL A 144 -6.22 10.97 2.18
C VAL A 144 -5.52 11.37 3.48
N PHE A 145 -6.31 11.50 4.53
CA PHE A 145 -5.84 11.76 5.89
C PHE A 145 -6.35 10.66 6.80
N GLY A 146 -5.63 10.40 7.88
CA GLY A 146 -6.07 9.46 8.90
C GLY A 146 -5.65 9.89 10.30
N LYS A 147 -6.54 9.65 11.26
CA LYS A 147 -6.34 9.95 12.67
C LYS A 147 -6.69 8.73 13.52
N ARG A 148 -5.79 8.37 14.43
CA ARG A 148 -6.05 7.35 15.45
C ARG A 148 -7.05 7.88 16.50
N LEU A 149 -8.06 7.08 16.80
CA LEU A 149 -9.17 7.45 17.70
C LEU A 149 -8.99 6.92 19.13
N ASP A 150 -8.37 5.75 19.27
CA ASP A 150 -8.27 4.99 20.53
C ASP A 150 -6.95 5.24 21.29
N ALA A 151 -5.95 5.85 20.65
CA ALA A 151 -4.70 6.24 21.28
C ALA A 151 -4.00 7.36 20.50
N GLN A 152 -2.92 7.89 21.07
CA GLN A 152 -2.06 8.84 20.38
C GLN A 152 -1.19 8.12 19.34
N ALA A 153 -1.17 8.63 18.12
CA ALA A 153 -0.27 8.21 17.04
C ALA A 153 0.01 9.38 16.10
N PRO A 154 1.11 9.33 15.31
CA PRO A 154 1.27 10.19 14.14
C PRO A 154 0.08 10.03 13.17
N PRO A 155 -0.21 11.03 12.31
CA PRO A 155 -1.20 10.86 11.26
C PRO A 155 -0.83 9.70 10.32
N LEU A 156 -1.84 9.14 9.64
CA LEU A 156 -1.65 8.21 8.54
C LEU A 156 -0.72 8.81 7.47
N GLU A 157 0.20 8.01 6.97
CA GLU A 157 1.08 8.39 5.86
C GLU A 157 0.34 8.13 4.54
N PHE A 158 0.37 9.10 3.62
CA PHE A 158 -0.32 9.05 2.33
C PHE A 158 0.72 9.18 1.21
N ASP A 159 0.79 8.17 0.34
CA ASP A 159 1.83 8.07 -0.69
C ASP A 159 1.49 8.83 -1.99
N GLY A 160 0.35 9.53 -2.01
CA GLY A 160 -0.21 10.11 -3.22
C GLY A 160 -1.29 9.23 -3.87
N ALA A 161 -1.96 9.79 -4.87
CA ALA A 161 -3.00 9.09 -5.60
C ALA A 161 -2.58 8.83 -7.06
N THR A 162 -2.90 7.63 -7.50
CA THR A 162 -2.71 7.14 -8.86
C THR A 162 -4.05 6.61 -9.37
N ASN A 163 -4.03 5.61 -10.25
CA ASN A 163 -5.21 5.03 -10.86
C ASN A 163 -5.14 3.51 -10.86
N ALA A 164 -6.31 2.89 -10.97
CA ALA A 164 -6.49 1.47 -11.25
C ALA A 164 -7.64 1.30 -12.23
N SER A 165 -7.57 0.28 -13.07
CA SER A 165 -8.66 -0.07 -13.98
C SER A 165 -8.73 -1.58 -14.15
N ALA A 166 -9.92 -2.14 -13.96
CA ALA A 166 -10.24 -3.52 -14.33
C ALA A 166 -11.74 -3.66 -14.63
N LYS A 167 -12.10 -4.73 -15.34
CA LYS A 167 -13.46 -4.93 -15.85
C LYS A 167 -14.53 -4.98 -14.76
N ASP A 168 -14.19 -5.52 -13.60
CA ASP A 168 -15.09 -5.69 -12.45
C ASP A 168 -15.21 -4.44 -11.57
N ILE A 169 -14.24 -3.53 -11.62
CA ILE A 169 -14.21 -2.31 -10.79
C ILE A 169 -14.37 -1.00 -11.57
N GLY A 170 -14.28 -1.06 -12.89
CA GLY A 170 -14.17 0.13 -13.74
C GLY A 170 -12.88 0.90 -13.47
N ASP A 171 -12.92 2.21 -13.70
CA ASP A 171 -11.80 3.11 -13.40
C ASP A 171 -11.93 3.65 -11.97
N ALA A 172 -10.84 3.57 -11.22
CA ALA A 172 -10.75 4.01 -9.83
C ALA A 172 -9.48 4.84 -9.61
N MET A 173 -9.54 5.74 -8.62
CA MET A 173 -8.37 6.36 -8.04
C MET A 173 -7.78 5.39 -7.01
N LEU A 174 -6.46 5.20 -7.02
CA LEU A 174 -5.77 4.26 -6.13
C LEU A 174 -4.75 4.98 -5.26
N THR A 175 -4.82 4.77 -3.94
CA THR A 175 -3.88 5.37 -2.98
C THR A 175 -3.18 4.30 -2.17
N GLY A 176 -1.86 4.43 -2.01
CA GLY A 176 -1.11 3.77 -0.94
C GLY A 176 -1.21 4.59 0.34
N VAL A 177 -1.45 3.92 1.47
CA VAL A 177 -1.43 4.52 2.80
C VAL A 177 -0.69 3.61 3.77
N ASN A 178 -0.06 4.20 4.78
CA ASN A 178 0.52 3.45 5.89
C ASN A 178 -0.07 3.94 7.22
N PHE A 179 -0.56 3.00 8.02
CA PHE A 179 -1.04 3.25 9.38
C PHE A 179 0.12 3.02 10.35
N PRO A 180 0.63 4.06 11.05
CA PRO A 180 1.79 3.92 11.93
C PRO A 180 1.63 2.87 13.04
N THR A 181 0.39 2.52 13.40
CA THR A 181 0.08 1.56 14.46
C THR A 181 -1.25 0.86 14.19
N ALA A 182 -1.41 -0.38 14.67
CA ALA A 182 -2.70 -1.04 14.82
C ALA A 182 -3.62 -0.22 15.75
N GLY A 183 -4.93 -0.40 15.61
CA GLY A 183 -5.94 0.31 16.41
C GLY A 183 -7.12 0.86 15.62
N CYS A 184 -7.89 1.73 16.25
CA CYS A 184 -9.05 2.37 15.66
C CYS A 184 -8.67 3.64 14.89
N TRP A 185 -8.99 3.71 13.59
CA TRP A 185 -8.60 4.82 12.73
C TRP A 185 -9.79 5.41 11.98
N GLU A 186 -9.95 6.73 12.08
CA GLU A 186 -10.78 7.52 11.17
C GLU A 186 -9.95 7.89 9.95
N VAL A 187 -10.48 7.61 8.76
CA VAL A 187 -9.86 7.88 7.46
C VAL A 187 -10.77 8.81 6.69
N THR A 188 -10.20 9.87 6.12
CA THR A 188 -10.93 10.86 5.31
C THR A 188 -10.26 11.02 3.95
N GLY A 189 -11.00 10.74 2.89
CA GLY A 189 -10.63 11.09 1.52
C GLY A 189 -11.28 12.39 1.08
N GLN A 190 -10.54 13.25 0.38
CA GLN A 190 -11.08 14.45 -0.25
C GLN A 190 -10.69 14.48 -1.72
N TYR A 191 -11.68 14.63 -2.58
CA TYR A 191 -11.49 14.73 -4.02
C TYR A 191 -12.42 15.81 -4.58
N LYS A 192 -11.83 16.80 -5.25
CA LYS A 192 -12.53 18.02 -5.70
C LYS A 192 -13.24 18.71 -4.54
N LYS A 193 -14.59 18.69 -4.53
CA LYS A 193 -15.42 19.29 -3.47
C LYS A 193 -16.14 18.24 -2.62
N SER A 194 -15.82 16.97 -2.83
CA SER A 194 -16.42 15.84 -2.14
C SER A 194 -15.45 15.36 -1.06
N GLY A 195 -15.99 15.04 0.10
CA GLY A 195 -15.27 14.42 1.21
C GLY A 195 -16.01 13.18 1.67
N LEU A 196 -15.27 12.17 2.07
CA LEU A 196 -15.81 10.93 2.61
C LEU A 196 -14.98 10.50 3.81
N THR A 197 -15.65 10.22 4.93
CA THR A 197 -15.01 9.78 6.17
C THR A 197 -15.59 8.45 6.63
N PHE A 198 -14.72 7.52 7.02
CA PHE A 198 -15.09 6.23 7.60
C PHE A 198 -14.09 5.85 8.69
N VAL A 199 -14.44 4.83 9.47
CA VAL A 199 -13.63 4.30 10.57
C VAL A 199 -13.36 2.82 10.34
N VAL A 200 -12.11 2.40 10.52
CA VAL A 200 -11.67 1.01 10.41
C VAL A 200 -10.84 0.60 11.63
N TRP A 201 -10.90 -0.69 11.95
CA TRP A 201 -9.97 -1.33 12.89
C TRP A 201 -8.80 -1.93 12.13
N ILE A 202 -7.59 -1.47 12.43
CA ILE A 202 -6.35 -2.05 11.91
C ILE A 202 -5.92 -3.15 12.88
N ALA A 203 -6.09 -4.41 12.47
CA ALA A 203 -5.68 -5.57 13.25
C ALA A 203 -4.19 -5.87 13.02
N PRO A 204 -3.46 -6.29 14.07
CA PRO A 204 -2.03 -6.61 13.99
C PRO A 204 -1.70 -7.91 13.25
#